data_AF-A0A498D7N1-F1
#
_entry.id   AF-A0A498D7N1-F1
#
_cell.length_a   1.000
_cell.length_b   1.000
_cell.length_c   1.000
_cell.angle_alpha   90.00
_cell.angle_beta   90.00
_cell.angle_gamma   90.00
#
_symmetry.space_group_name_H-M   'P 1'
#
loop_
_entity.id
_entity.type
_entity.pdbx_description
1 polymer ?
#
loop_
_entity_poly.entity_id
_entity_poly.type
_entity_poly.pdbx_seq_one_letter_code
_entity_poly.pdbx_strand_id
1 'polypeptide(L)'
;MILDVFIAILRVLYVLIFFGAMFISLRFEWGREGKDERGRAIANKSYGIIFPLLPLGWFSIELINDYIQPISYETYKLLIWFLLTGLFIFHAINLMVLKRNY
;
A
#
# COMPACT_ATOMS: atom_id res chain seq x y z
N MET A 1 12.46 2.21 26.90
CA MET A 1 13.20 0.98 26.54
C MET A 1 12.30 -0.13 26.01
N ILE A 2 11.40 -0.73 26.80
CA ILE A 2 10.52 -1.82 26.32
C ILE A 2 9.57 -1.35 25.20
N LEU A 3 8.95 -0.17 25.36
CA LEU A 3 8.06 0.41 24.36
C LEU A 3 8.79 0.73 23.04
N ASP A 4 9.99 1.28 23.12
CA ASP A 4 10.78 1.65 21.94
C ASP A 4 11.17 0.42 21.12
N VAL A 5 11.58 -0.66 21.82
CA VAL A 5 11.87 -1.96 21.20
C VAL A 5 10.62 -2.53 20.55
N PHE A 6 9.47 -2.46 21.22
CA PHE A 6 8.20 -2.92 20.67
C PHE A 6 7.82 -2.17 19.38
N ILE A 7 7.92 -0.84 19.37
CA ILE A 7 7.64 -0.03 18.17
C ILE A 7 8.64 -0.35 17.05
N ALA A 8 9.91 -0.56 17.37
CA ALA A 8 10.91 -0.98 16.39
C ALA A 8 10.55 -2.32 15.74
N ILE A 9 10.11 -3.31 16.53
CA ILE A 9 9.64 -4.61 16.03
C ILE A 9 8.46 -4.42 15.07
N LEU A 10 7.46 -3.61 15.42
CA LEU A 10 6.31 -3.35 14.55
C LEU A 10 6.73 -2.71 13.22
N ARG A 11 7.69 -1.78 13.23
CA ARG A 11 8.22 -1.16 12.00
C ARG A 11 8.92 -2.19 11.11
N VAL A 12 9.74 -3.06 11.70
CA VAL A 12 10.42 -4.13 10.96
C VAL A 12 9.39 -5.09 10.37
N LEU A 13 8.40 -5.53 11.15
CA LEU A 13 7.32 -6.39 10.67
C LEU A 13 6.54 -5.74 9.52
N TYR A 14 6.22 -4.45 9.63
CA TYR A 14 5.54 -3.72 8.58
C TYR A 14 6.37 -3.71 7.28
N VAL A 15 7.68 -3.43 7.37
CA VAL A 15 8.58 -3.45 6.21
C VAL A 15 8.65 -4.83 5.56
N LEU A 16 8.69 -5.90 6.36
CA LEU A 16 8.67 -7.28 5.85
C LEU A 16 7.35 -7.60 5.13
N ILE A 17 6.22 -7.16 5.67
CA ILE A 17 4.91 -7.30 5.02
C ILE A 17 4.89 -6.55 3.69
N PHE A 18 5.41 -5.32 3.66
CA PHE A 18 5.53 -4.54 2.43
C PHE A 18 6.37 -5.25 1.36
N PHE A 19 7.54 -5.79 1.71
CA PHE A 19 8.35 -6.56 0.75
C PHE A 19 7.66 -7.85 0.28
N GLY A 20 6.93 -8.53 1.17
CA GLY A 20 6.11 -9.67 0.79
C GLY A 20 5.02 -9.29 -0.21
N ALA A 21 4.32 -8.18 0.02
CA ALA A 21 3.33 -7.64 -0.90
C ALA A 21 3.94 -7.27 -2.26
N MET A 22 5.07 -6.55 -2.25
CA MET A 22 5.82 -6.25 -3.48
C MET A 22 6.15 -7.51 -4.26
N PHE A 23 6.69 -8.54 -3.59
CA PHE A 23 7.04 -9.80 -4.24
C PHE A 23 5.82 -10.44 -4.91
N ILE A 24 4.67 -10.48 -4.22
CA ILE A 24 3.42 -11.02 -4.76
C ILE A 24 2.97 -10.23 -6.00
N SER A 25 2.90 -8.89 -5.89
CA SER A 25 2.47 -8.03 -6.99
C SER A 25 3.38 -8.15 -8.21
N LEU A 26 4.70 -8.05 -8.02
CA LEU A 26 5.68 -8.16 -9.10
C LEU A 26 5.65 -9.55 -9.75
N ARG A 27 5.55 -10.61 -8.94
CA ARG A 27 5.48 -11.98 -9.45
C ARG A 27 4.25 -12.21 -10.33
N PHE A 28 3.13 -11.59 -9.96
CA PHE A 28 1.89 -11.63 -10.73
C PHE A 28 2.03 -10.84 -12.04
N GLU A 29 2.38 -9.55 -11.94
CA GLU A 29 2.41 -8.62 -13.09
C GLU A 29 3.46 -8.99 -14.14
N TRP A 30 4.65 -9.45 -13.71
CA TRP A 30 5.71 -9.84 -14.62
C TRP A 30 5.59 -11.31 -15.07
N GLY A 31 4.82 -12.10 -14.34
CA GLY A 31 4.54 -13.49 -14.65
C GLY A 31 3.70 -13.67 -15.92
N ARG A 32 3.64 -14.90 -16.43
CA ARG A 32 2.74 -15.24 -17.54
C ARG A 32 1.27 -14.98 -17.20
N GLU A 33 0.90 -15.29 -15.96
CA GLU A 33 -0.44 -15.11 -15.42
C GLU A 33 -0.94 -13.66 -15.53
N GLY A 34 -0.13 -12.66 -15.13
CA GLY A 34 -0.54 -11.24 -15.25
C GLY A 34 -0.60 -10.72 -16.69
N LYS A 35 -0.07 -11.47 -17.67
CA LYS A 35 0.05 -11.02 -19.06
C LYS A 35 -1.09 -11.53 -19.96
N ASP A 36 -1.84 -12.53 -19.52
CA ASP A 36 -3.04 -12.99 -20.22
C ASP A 36 -4.23 -12.02 -20.01
N GLU A 37 -5.32 -12.23 -20.75
CA GLU A 37 -6.49 -11.36 -20.70
C GLU A 37 -7.13 -11.31 -19.30
N ARG A 38 -7.22 -12.45 -18.63
CA ARG A 38 -7.76 -12.56 -17.27
C ARG A 38 -6.88 -11.83 -16.26
N GLY A 39 -5.57 -12.02 -16.31
CA GLY A 39 -4.60 -11.38 -15.43
C GLY A 39 -4.57 -9.88 -15.61
N ARG A 40 -4.66 -9.40 -16.85
CA ARG A 40 -4.81 -7.96 -17.15
C ARG A 40 -6.11 -7.40 -16.58
N ALA A 41 -7.23 -8.10 -16.72
CA ALA A 41 -8.50 -7.69 -16.16
C ALA A 41 -8.44 -7.58 -14.61
N ILE A 42 -7.79 -8.56 -13.96
CA ILE A 42 -7.56 -8.55 -12.51
C ILE A 42 -6.69 -7.35 -12.11
N ALA A 43 -5.55 -7.14 -12.79
CA ALA A 43 -4.65 -6.04 -12.51
C ALA A 43 -5.37 -4.69 -12.66
N ASN A 44 -6.06 -4.48 -13.77
CA ASN A 44 -6.81 -3.25 -14.05
C ASN A 44 -7.90 -2.99 -13.01
N LYS A 45 -8.60 -4.03 -12.56
CA LYS A 45 -9.60 -3.90 -11.50
C LYS A 45 -8.97 -3.50 -10.16
N SER A 46 -7.84 -4.11 -9.81
CA SER A 46 -7.08 -3.72 -8.63
C SER A 46 -6.62 -2.26 -8.73
N TYR A 47 -6.01 -1.87 -9.85
CA TYR A 47 -5.59 -0.49 -10.09
C TYR A 47 -6.74 0.51 -10.03
N GLY A 48 -7.93 0.16 -10.56
CA GLY A 48 -9.12 0.99 -10.45
C GLY A 48 -9.58 1.25 -9.02
N ILE A 49 -9.28 0.35 -8.08
CA ILE A 49 -9.55 0.52 -6.64
C ILE A 49 -8.45 1.33 -5.97
N ILE A 50 -7.18 1.03 -6.28
CA ILE A 50 -6.02 1.62 -5.59
C ILE A 50 -5.77 3.06 -6.03
N PHE A 51 -5.92 3.37 -7.32
CA PHE A 51 -5.59 4.67 -7.89
C PHE A 51 -6.34 5.83 -7.21
N PRO A 52 -7.66 5.77 -6.98
CA PRO A 52 -8.39 6.84 -6.27
C PRO A 52 -7.96 7.00 -4.80
N LEU A 53 -7.48 5.95 -4.14
CA LEU A 53 -7.10 6.01 -2.73
C LEU A 53 -5.83 6.82 -2.50
N LEU A 54 -4.94 6.93 -3.49
CA LEU A 54 -3.74 7.74 -3.39
C LEU A 54 -4.04 9.24 -3.20
N PRO A 55 -4.75 9.92 -4.13
CA PRO A 55 -5.09 11.32 -3.93
C PRO A 55 -6.03 11.53 -2.74
N LEU A 56 -6.93 10.58 -2.42
CA LEU A 56 -7.78 10.67 -1.23
C LEU A 56 -6.98 10.62 0.07
N GLY A 57 -6.03 9.68 0.18
CA GLY A 57 -5.17 9.56 1.35
C GLY A 57 -4.25 10.77 1.50
N TRP A 58 -3.66 11.24 0.41
CA TRP A 58 -2.86 12.46 0.40
C TRP A 58 -3.68 13.68 0.81
N PHE A 59 -4.83 13.90 0.18
CA PHE A 59 -5.72 15.01 0.51
C PHE A 59 -6.17 14.99 1.97
N SER A 60 -6.39 13.80 2.55
CA SER A 60 -6.72 13.67 3.97
C SER A 60 -5.56 14.13 4.87
N ILE A 61 -4.31 13.85 4.49
CA ILE A 61 -3.12 14.33 5.22
C ILE A 61 -3.05 15.86 5.17
N GLU A 62 -3.26 16.46 3.99
CA GLU A 62 -3.25 17.92 3.82
C GLU A 62 -4.37 18.59 4.63
N LEU A 63 -5.60 18.04 4.61
CA LEU A 63 -6.71 18.55 5.41
C LEU A 63 -6.39 18.54 6.92
N ILE A 64 -5.75 17.47 7.41
CA ILE A 64 -5.32 17.41 8.81
C ILE A 64 -4.28 18.49 9.11
N ASN A 65 -3.27 18.64 8.23
CA ASN A 65 -2.21 19.61 8.39
C ASN A 65 -2.74 21.06 8.45
N ASP A 66 -3.65 21.39 7.56
CA ASP A 66 -4.10 22.77 7.36
C ASP A 66 -5.25 23.18 8.29
N TYR A 67 -6.10 22.22 8.69
CA TYR A 67 -7.34 22.54 9.42
C TYR A 67 -7.46 21.93 10.80
N ILE A 68 -6.64 20.93 11.16
CA ILE A 68 -6.74 20.25 12.46
C ILE A 68 -5.51 20.57 13.31
N GLN A 69 -4.31 20.22 12.82
CA GLN A 69 -3.06 20.49 13.52
C GLN A 69 -1.88 20.47 12.53
N PRO A 70 -0.91 21.40 12.67
CA PRO A 70 0.31 21.37 11.87
C PRO A 70 1.06 20.03 12.03
N ILE A 71 1.36 19.39 10.91
CA ILE A 71 2.13 18.15 10.86
C ILE A 71 3.60 18.50 10.64
N SER A 72 4.47 18.00 11.53
CA SER A 72 5.92 18.18 11.33
C SER A 72 6.39 17.52 10.04
N TYR A 73 7.43 18.04 9.40
CA TYR A 73 7.97 17.47 8.17
C TYR A 73 8.33 15.98 8.29
N GLU A 74 8.91 15.54 9.41
CA GLU A 74 9.24 14.13 9.62
C GLU A 74 7.99 13.26 9.79
N THR A 75 6.95 13.77 10.46
CA THR A 75 5.66 13.09 10.54
C THR A 75 5.00 12.99 9.17
N TYR A 76 5.07 14.06 8.36
CA TYR A 76 4.53 14.09 7.00
C TYR A 76 5.20 13.03 6.11
N LYS A 77 6.54 12.98 6.11
CA LYS A 77 7.31 11.95 5.39
C LYS A 77 6.88 10.54 5.79
N LEU A 78 6.67 10.31 7.09
CA LEU A 78 6.23 9.03 7.61
C LEU A 78 4.81 8.68 7.12
N LEU A 79 3.88 9.63 7.12
CA LEU A 79 2.51 9.44 6.63
C LEU A 79 2.48 9.14 5.13
N ILE A 80 3.24 9.88 4.32
CA ILE A 80 3.37 9.60 2.89
C ILE A 80 3.99 8.23 2.65
N TRP A 81 5.00 7.86 3.42
CA TRP A 81 5.61 6.54 3.32
C TRP A 81 4.59 5.43 3.62
N PHE A 82 3.80 5.57 4.68
CA PHE A 82 2.71 4.63 5.00
C PHE A 82 1.60 4.62 3.95
N LEU A 83 1.26 5.76 3.37
CA LEU A 83 0.26 5.85 2.30
C LEU A 83 0.73 5.03 1.09
N LEU A 84 1.95 5.28 0.60
CA LEU A 84 2.48 4.60 -0.58
C LEU A 84 2.64 3.09 -0.34
N THR A 85 3.31 2.71 0.74
CA THR A 85 3.58 1.30 1.05
C THR A 85 2.31 0.54 1.44
N GLY A 86 1.38 1.19 2.14
CA GLY A 86 0.06 0.64 2.48
C GLY A 86 -0.79 0.36 1.25
N LEU A 87 -0.79 1.27 0.26
CA LEU A 87 -1.48 1.05 -1.01
C LEU A 87 -0.89 -0.12 -1.81
N PHE A 88 0.43 -0.31 -1.78
CA PHE A 88 1.07 -1.50 -2.36
C PHE A 88 0.65 -2.81 -1.67
N ILE A 89 0.61 -2.81 -0.33
CA ILE A 89 0.10 -3.95 0.45
C ILE A 89 -1.36 -4.24 0.05
N PHE A 90 -2.17 -3.19 -0.04
CA PHE A 90 -3.57 -3.33 -0.41
C PHE A 90 -3.74 -3.82 -1.86
N HIS A 91 -2.89 -3.38 -2.80
CA HIS A 91 -2.85 -3.89 -4.16
C HIS A 91 -2.55 -5.40 -4.19
N ALA A 92 -1.52 -5.86 -3.47
CA ALA A 92 -1.20 -7.29 -3.38
C ALA A 92 -2.35 -8.12 -2.81
N ILE A 93 -3.04 -7.61 -1.78
CA ILE A 93 -4.24 -8.25 -1.22
C ILE A 93 -5.35 -8.32 -2.26
N ASN A 94 -5.64 -7.22 -2.96
CA ASN A 94 -6.65 -7.20 -4.01
C ASN A 94 -6.33 -8.20 -5.13
N LEU A 95 -5.08 -8.28 -5.57
CA LEU A 95 -4.66 -9.30 -6.54
C LEU A 95 -4.98 -10.71 -6.01
N MET A 96 -4.59 -11.05 -4.79
CA MET A 96 -4.88 -12.37 -4.22
C MET A 96 -6.37 -12.70 -4.13
N VAL A 97 -7.20 -11.71 -3.76
CA VAL A 97 -8.66 -11.88 -3.64
C VAL A 97 -9.29 -12.01 -5.02
N LEU A 98 -8.97 -11.13 -5.95
CA LEU A 98 -9.51 -11.15 -7.31
C LEU A 98 -9.13 -12.43 -8.05
N LYS A 99 -7.91 -12.94 -7.87
CA LYS A 99 -7.49 -14.23 -8.44
C LYS A 99 -8.37 -15.41 -8.03
N ARG A 100 -8.98 -15.37 -6.85
CA ARG A 100 -9.90 -16.43 -6.37
C ARG A 100 -11.30 -16.30 -6.95
N ASN A 101 -11.70 -15.11 -7.37
CA ASN A 101 -13.08 -14.79 -7.78
C ASN A 101 -13.26 -14.76 -9.31
N TYR A 102 -12.17 -14.60 -10.06
CA TYR A 102 -12.09 -14.76 -11.51
C TYR A 102 -11.56 -16.14 -11.86
#